data_AF-D1FQ85-F1
#
_entry.id   AF-D1FQ85-F1
#
_cell.length_a   1.000
_cell.length_b   1.000
_cell.length_c   1.000
_cell.angle_alpha   90.00
_cell.angle_beta   90.00
_cell.angle_gamma   90.00
#
_symmetry.space_group_name_H-M   'P 1'
#
loop_
_entity.id
_entity.type
_entity.pdbx_description
1 polymer ?
#
loop_
_entity_poly.entity_id
_entity_poly.type
_entity_poly.pdbx_seq_one_letter_code
_entity_poly.pdbx_strand_id
1 'polypeptide(L)'
;FYTALERTKYHKVCHLKTSPQQAFLELFKIIMKAEMRTLELGNYAYAIKSMVSKPFENHTVEAYLLQDVFYNRTQYYAEVIQLNIHRLSSKYFVCNPQSRNPDTFKKFEKKTPLVSLTPQESDIKNGKVIVGLQLTIVFDVLTFQIMQAPLISNFYVNATQSEWIKTYNQHSLANNNTVVEPYHWKLMMKELTVPENTVLTGIGFRYDSKNQLDIQLKYTPVLNATTGELDVLASGWMAERHDAQMTKEFSTKVKASASCEVDPFPDMPNGQCLLMKNLGNGHQANWIPYVETQQVVPQPMMALSGAGITHKGHDDCGGFLAPVTLTLSDYYTRSVGYEREFTLDI
;
A
#
# COMPACT_ATOMS: atom_id res chain seq x y z
N PHE A 1 11.40 -21.69 2.21
CA PHE A 1 11.09 -20.25 2.38
C PHE A 1 11.02 -19.48 1.05
N TYR A 2 10.80 -20.16 -0.09
CA TYR A 2 10.97 -19.59 -1.44
C TYR A 2 9.66 -19.19 -2.15
N THR A 3 8.52 -19.30 -1.48
CA THR A 3 7.29 -18.65 -1.94
C THR A 3 7.31 -17.23 -1.39
N ALA A 4 7.37 -16.24 -2.27
CA ALA A 4 7.10 -14.85 -1.91
C ALA A 4 5.89 -14.81 -0.98
N LEU A 5 5.90 -14.01 0.08
CA LEU A 5 4.78 -13.83 1.01
C LEU A 5 3.60 -13.12 0.33
N GLU A 6 3.35 -13.40 -0.94
CA GLU A 6 2.12 -13.06 -1.63
C GLU A 6 0.99 -13.93 -1.08
N ARG A 7 -0.09 -13.28 -0.69
CA ARG A 7 -1.27 -13.99 -0.23
C ARG A 7 -1.87 -14.76 -1.41
N THR A 8 -1.99 -16.06 -1.25
CA THR A 8 -2.64 -16.95 -2.24
C THR A 8 -3.86 -17.60 -1.61
N LYS A 9 -4.66 -18.31 -2.42
CA LYS A 9 -5.73 -19.20 -1.94
C LYS A 9 -5.26 -20.12 -0.79
N TYR A 10 -3.99 -20.52 -0.81
CA TYR A 10 -3.40 -21.48 0.13
C TYR A 10 -2.53 -20.85 1.23
N HIS A 11 -2.11 -19.60 1.08
CA HIS A 11 -1.26 -18.90 2.05
C HIS A 11 -1.91 -17.57 2.45
N LYS A 12 -2.52 -17.54 3.63
CA LYS A 12 -3.20 -16.35 4.18
C LYS A 12 -2.26 -15.56 5.08
N VAL A 13 -1.54 -14.59 4.54
CA VAL A 13 -0.79 -13.61 5.36
C VAL A 13 -1.76 -12.51 5.79
N CYS A 14 -2.36 -12.67 6.98
CA CYS A 14 -3.41 -11.75 7.48
C CYS A 14 -3.14 -11.11 8.84
N HIS A 15 -2.06 -11.51 9.50
CA HIS A 15 -1.67 -10.93 10.79
C HIS A 15 -0.82 -9.66 10.63
N LEU A 16 -0.33 -9.39 9.41
CA LEU A 16 0.43 -8.18 9.14
C LEU A 16 -0.50 -6.99 8.97
N LYS A 17 -0.12 -5.87 9.58
CA LYS A 17 -0.79 -4.56 9.43
C LYS A 17 -0.13 -3.68 8.35
N THR A 18 0.76 -4.28 7.56
CA THR A 18 1.52 -3.65 6.48
C THR A 18 1.94 -4.72 5.48
N SER A 19 2.67 -4.35 4.42
CA SER A 19 3.18 -5.31 3.44
C SER A 19 4.23 -6.25 4.05
N PRO A 20 4.42 -7.47 3.51
CA PRO A 20 5.51 -8.35 3.91
C PRO A 20 6.89 -7.69 3.83
N GLN A 21 7.13 -6.89 2.79
CA GLN A 21 8.37 -6.16 2.61
C GLN A 21 8.60 -5.15 3.74
N GLN A 22 7.57 -4.38 4.11
CA GLN A 22 7.68 -3.42 5.20
C GLN A 22 7.84 -4.12 6.55
N ALA A 23 7.08 -5.18 6.80
CA ALA A 23 7.20 -5.95 8.04
C ALA A 23 8.62 -6.52 8.23
N PHE A 24 9.25 -6.95 7.14
CA PHE A 24 10.63 -7.40 7.13
C PHE A 24 11.61 -6.28 7.47
N LEU A 25 11.47 -5.09 6.88
CA LEU A 25 12.30 -3.92 7.24
C LEU A 25 12.11 -3.52 8.71
N GLU A 26 10.87 -3.51 9.21
CA GLU A 26 10.59 -3.18 10.61
C GLU A 26 11.22 -4.19 11.59
N LEU A 27 11.24 -5.48 11.23
CA LEU A 27 11.97 -6.48 12.03
C LEU A 27 13.46 -6.14 12.13
N PHE A 28 14.10 -5.81 11.00
CA PHE A 28 15.52 -5.45 11.01
C PHE A 28 15.79 -4.14 11.75
N LYS A 29 14.89 -3.15 11.67
CA LYS A 29 14.99 -1.94 12.50
C LYS A 29 14.99 -2.27 14.00
N ILE A 30 14.11 -3.18 14.43
CA ILE A 30 14.06 -3.62 15.83
C ILE A 30 15.37 -4.32 16.23
N ILE A 31 15.88 -5.22 15.38
CA ILE A 31 17.15 -5.92 15.62
C ILE A 31 18.31 -4.93 15.73
N MET A 32 18.44 -4.01 14.76
CA MET A 32 19.49 -3.00 14.76
C MET A 32 19.43 -2.10 16.00
N LYS A 33 18.24 -1.68 16.42
CA LYS A 33 18.04 -0.91 17.65
C LYS A 33 18.45 -1.69 18.90
N ALA A 34 18.22 -3.00 18.93
CA ALA A 34 18.66 -3.86 20.02
C ALA A 34 20.20 -4.02 20.03
N GLU A 35 20.83 -4.18 18.87
CA GLU A 35 22.29 -4.22 18.74
C GLU A 35 22.94 -2.91 19.20
N MET A 36 22.40 -1.76 18.80
CA MET A 36 22.90 -0.44 19.23
C MET A 36 22.84 -0.30 20.75
N ARG A 37 21.72 -0.65 21.38
CA ARG A 37 21.59 -0.64 22.84
C ARG A 37 22.56 -1.61 23.52
N THR A 38 22.81 -2.76 22.91
CA THR A 38 23.77 -3.74 23.44
C THR A 38 25.19 -3.17 23.41
N LEU A 39 25.56 -2.50 22.32
CA LEU A 39 26.85 -1.81 22.20
C LEU A 39 26.98 -0.69 23.26
N GLU A 40 25.97 0.16 23.41
CA GLU A 40 25.95 1.23 24.40
C GLU A 40 26.11 0.70 25.83
N LEU A 41 25.30 -0.30 26.20
CA LEU A 41 25.36 -0.92 27.53
C LEU A 41 26.70 -1.62 27.79
N GLY A 42 27.24 -2.30 26.78
CA GLY A 42 28.54 -2.96 26.90
C GLY A 42 29.69 -1.96 27.06
N ASN A 43 29.70 -0.88 26.28
CA ASN A 43 30.67 0.21 26.43
C ASN A 43 30.57 0.85 27.82
N TYR A 44 29.35 1.10 28.30
CA TYR A 44 29.13 1.63 29.64
C TYR A 44 29.62 0.67 30.74
N ALA A 45 29.36 -0.63 30.60
CA ALA A 45 29.82 -1.64 31.55
C ALA A 45 31.36 -1.71 31.62
N TYR A 46 32.05 -1.69 30.47
CA TYR A 46 33.52 -1.66 30.44
C TYR A 46 34.11 -0.36 31.00
N ALA A 47 33.43 0.78 30.80
CA ALA A 47 33.83 2.04 31.41
C ALA A 47 33.74 1.99 32.94
N ILE A 48 32.63 1.48 33.50
CA ILE A 48 32.51 1.28 34.96
C ILE A 48 33.59 0.34 35.46
N LYS A 49 33.77 -0.80 34.80
CA LYS A 49 34.76 -1.81 35.22
C LYS A 49 36.16 -1.20 35.26
N SER A 50 36.53 -0.40 34.27
CA SER A 50 37.83 0.30 34.25
C SER A 50 38.00 1.34 35.37
N MET A 51 36.91 1.89 35.92
CA MET A 51 36.96 2.81 37.07
C MET A 51 37.06 2.10 38.42
N VAL A 52 36.45 0.91 38.53
CA VAL A 52 36.34 0.17 39.80
C VAL A 52 37.46 -0.86 39.96
N SER A 53 38.01 -1.35 38.85
CA SER A 53 39.11 -2.31 38.86
C SER A 53 40.41 -1.70 39.42
N LYS A 54 41.33 -2.59 39.82
CA LYS A 54 42.67 -2.19 40.30
C LYS A 54 43.40 -1.35 39.23
N PRO A 55 44.37 -0.49 39.61
CA PRO A 55 45.01 0.52 38.73
C PRO A 55 45.70 0.02 37.44
N PHE A 56 45.65 -1.27 37.13
CA PHE A 56 46.32 -1.91 36.01
C PHE A 56 45.40 -2.80 35.14
N GLU A 57 44.11 -2.90 35.45
CA GLU A 57 43.14 -3.59 34.60
C GLU A 57 42.55 -2.61 33.59
N ASN A 58 42.87 -2.80 32.32
CA ASN A 58 42.39 -1.99 31.21
C ASN A 58 41.46 -2.84 30.33
N HIS A 59 40.20 -2.44 30.18
CA HIS A 59 39.19 -3.15 29.39
C HIS A 59 38.95 -2.53 28.00
N THR A 60 39.90 -1.74 27.52
CA THR A 60 39.81 -1.09 26.21
C THR A 60 39.77 -2.10 25.06
N VAL A 61 40.49 -3.23 25.19
CA VAL A 61 40.51 -4.28 24.15
C VAL A 61 39.12 -4.92 24.01
N GLU A 62 38.47 -5.25 25.11
CA GLU A 62 37.14 -5.86 25.11
C GLU A 62 36.08 -4.89 24.58
N ALA A 63 36.18 -3.60 24.89
CA ALA A 63 35.33 -2.57 24.30
C ALA A 63 35.51 -2.46 22.78
N TYR A 64 36.76 -2.52 22.28
CA TYR A 64 37.02 -2.54 20.83
C TYR A 64 36.49 -3.82 20.16
N LEU A 65 36.66 -4.99 20.78
CA LEU A 65 36.12 -6.23 20.25
C LEU A 65 34.58 -6.20 20.19
N LEU A 66 33.92 -5.58 21.17
CA LEU A 66 32.47 -5.39 21.15
C LEU A 66 32.04 -4.51 19.96
N GLN A 67 32.78 -3.43 19.68
CA GLN A 67 32.53 -2.57 18.52
C GLN A 67 32.72 -3.31 17.19
N ASP A 68 33.78 -4.12 17.08
CA ASP A 68 34.04 -4.92 15.88
C ASP A 68 32.93 -5.96 15.64
N VAL A 69 32.49 -6.65 16.69
CA VAL A 69 31.36 -7.59 16.62
C VAL A 69 30.08 -6.89 16.18
N PHE A 70 29.79 -5.70 16.73
CA PHE A 70 28.65 -4.89 16.30
C PHE A 70 28.75 -4.56 14.81
N TYR A 71 29.88 -4.02 14.36
CA TYR A 71 30.08 -3.65 12.96
C TYR A 71 29.87 -4.85 12.03
N ASN A 72 30.52 -5.98 12.32
CA ASN A 72 30.40 -7.20 11.52
C ASN A 72 28.95 -7.71 11.42
N ARG A 73 28.19 -7.67 12.53
CA ARG A 73 26.79 -8.10 12.54
C ARG A 73 25.88 -7.14 11.77
N THR A 74 26.10 -5.83 11.90
CA THR A 74 25.32 -4.84 11.15
C THR A 74 25.54 -4.94 9.63
N GLN A 75 26.77 -5.20 9.19
CA GLN A 75 27.08 -5.45 7.77
C GLN A 75 26.35 -6.70 7.27
N TYR A 76 26.42 -7.81 8.02
CA TYR A 76 25.69 -9.02 7.68
C TYR A 76 24.18 -8.78 7.56
N TYR A 77 23.59 -7.98 8.45
CA TYR A 77 22.17 -7.63 8.36
C TYR A 77 21.84 -6.81 7.12
N ALA A 78 22.69 -5.85 6.74
CA ALA A 78 22.52 -5.09 5.51
C ALA A 78 22.53 -6.00 4.27
N GLU A 79 23.45 -6.97 4.21
CA GLU A 79 23.50 -7.96 3.12
C GLU A 79 22.23 -8.81 3.05
N VAL A 80 21.75 -9.31 4.21
CA VAL A 80 20.51 -10.09 4.27
C VAL A 80 19.32 -9.28 3.79
N ILE A 81 19.25 -7.99 4.15
CA ILE A 81 18.19 -7.10 3.68
C ILE A 81 18.26 -6.95 2.16
N GLN A 82 19.42 -6.57 1.62
CA GLN A 82 19.61 -6.36 0.18
C GLN A 82 19.27 -7.62 -0.63
N LEU A 83 19.70 -8.80 -0.18
CA LEU A 83 19.47 -10.05 -0.90
C LEU A 83 18.00 -10.49 -0.94
N ASN A 84 17.20 -10.08 0.05
CA ASN A 84 15.86 -10.62 0.25
C ASN A 84 14.72 -9.61 0.03
N ILE A 85 14.97 -8.30 0.16
CA ILE A 85 13.92 -7.28 0.11
C ILE A 85 13.14 -7.33 -1.22
N HIS A 86 13.86 -7.56 -2.33
CA HIS A 86 13.29 -7.69 -3.68
C HIS A 86 12.38 -8.89 -3.91
N ARG A 87 12.42 -9.86 -3.00
CA ARG A 87 11.63 -11.10 -3.09
C ARG A 87 10.33 -11.00 -2.29
N LEU A 88 10.15 -9.90 -1.56
CA LEU A 88 8.98 -9.66 -0.71
C LEU A 88 7.99 -8.75 -1.42
N SER A 89 6.71 -9.03 -1.24
CA SER A 89 5.66 -8.19 -1.82
C SER A 89 5.56 -6.85 -1.08
N SER A 90 5.52 -5.76 -1.84
CA SER A 90 5.20 -4.41 -1.34
C SER A 90 3.69 -4.19 -1.15
N LYS A 91 2.86 -5.14 -1.60
CA LYS A 91 1.41 -5.02 -1.61
C LYS A 91 0.85 -5.15 -0.20
N TYR A 92 -0.07 -4.25 0.12
CA TYR A 92 -0.85 -4.29 1.34
C TYR A 92 -2.33 -4.02 1.04
N PHE A 93 -3.17 -4.90 1.57
CA PHE A 93 -4.62 -4.81 1.55
C PHE A 93 -5.16 -5.44 2.81
N VAL A 94 -6.32 -4.98 3.28
CA VAL A 94 -6.91 -5.49 4.51
C VAL A 94 -7.46 -6.90 4.30
N CYS A 95 -7.24 -7.78 5.28
CA CYS A 95 -7.90 -9.07 5.33
C CYS A 95 -9.32 -8.91 5.86
N ASN A 96 -10.26 -9.66 5.27
CA ASN A 96 -11.64 -9.66 5.74
C ASN A 96 -11.68 -9.90 7.26
N PRO A 97 -12.46 -9.09 8.01
CA PRO A 97 -12.70 -9.37 9.41
C PRO A 97 -13.45 -10.69 9.52
N GLN A 98 -13.21 -11.42 10.61
CA GLN A 98 -13.78 -12.73 10.90
C GLN A 98 -15.32 -12.75 10.90
N SER A 99 -15.97 -11.59 10.88
CA SER A 99 -17.39 -11.41 10.59
C SER A 99 -17.56 -10.51 9.36
N ARG A 100 -18.27 -10.99 8.33
CA ARG A 100 -18.73 -10.18 7.18
C ARG A 100 -19.79 -9.18 7.66
N ASN A 101 -19.34 -8.17 8.39
CA ASN A 101 -20.19 -7.11 8.88
C ASN A 101 -20.60 -6.22 7.69
N PRO A 102 -21.88 -5.86 7.52
CA PRO A 102 -22.32 -4.87 6.53
C PRO A 102 -21.49 -3.58 6.52
N ASP A 103 -20.81 -3.24 7.62
CA ASP A 103 -19.95 -2.06 7.69
C ASP A 103 -18.65 -2.17 6.86
N THR A 104 -18.25 -3.36 6.40
CA THR A 104 -16.97 -3.57 5.71
C THR A 104 -17.10 -3.59 4.20
N PHE A 105 -18.32 -3.56 3.67
CA PHE A 105 -18.58 -3.54 2.23
C PHE A 105 -19.84 -2.75 1.91
N LYS A 106 -19.94 -2.26 0.68
CA LYS A 106 -21.15 -1.63 0.14
C LYS A 106 -21.54 -2.29 -1.17
N LYS A 107 -22.84 -2.29 -1.45
CA LYS A 107 -23.38 -2.62 -2.77
C LYS A 107 -23.99 -1.37 -3.39
N PHE A 108 -24.14 -1.38 -4.69
CA PHE A 108 -24.96 -0.38 -5.36
C PHE A 108 -26.43 -0.66 -5.11
N GLU A 109 -27.19 0.39 -4.82
CA GLU A 109 -28.63 0.31 -4.57
C GLU A 109 -29.44 0.59 -5.83
N LYS A 110 -28.91 1.38 -6.79
CA LYS A 110 -29.60 1.64 -8.06
C LYS A 110 -29.19 0.65 -9.14
N LYS A 111 -30.09 0.51 -10.12
CA LYS A 111 -29.92 -0.40 -11.26
C LYS A 111 -28.77 0.00 -12.18
N THR A 112 -28.52 1.30 -12.30
CA THR A 112 -27.44 1.90 -13.09
C THR A 112 -26.45 2.53 -12.13
N PRO A 113 -25.41 1.79 -11.71
CA PRO A 113 -24.41 2.34 -10.84
C PRO A 113 -23.60 3.40 -11.59
N LEU A 114 -22.92 4.26 -10.84
CA LEU A 114 -22.12 5.34 -11.41
C LEU A 114 -20.70 5.33 -10.86
N VAL A 115 -19.79 5.99 -11.57
CA VAL A 115 -18.40 6.17 -11.16
C VAL A 115 -18.01 7.63 -11.28
N SER A 116 -17.26 8.13 -10.29
CA SER A 116 -16.66 9.46 -10.32
C SER A 116 -15.30 9.41 -11.03
N LEU A 117 -15.20 10.06 -12.18
CA LEU A 117 -13.94 10.31 -12.89
C LEU A 117 -13.14 11.48 -12.30
N THR A 118 -13.67 12.19 -11.30
CA THR A 118 -12.92 13.22 -10.59
C THR A 118 -11.81 12.57 -9.75
N PRO A 119 -10.53 12.82 -10.05
CA PRO A 119 -9.43 12.26 -9.29
C PRO A 119 -9.37 12.82 -7.86
N GLN A 120 -8.80 12.06 -6.95
CA GLN A 120 -8.41 12.51 -5.62
C GLN A 120 -6.93 12.84 -5.61
N GLU A 121 -6.56 13.98 -5.02
CA GLU A 121 -5.18 14.44 -4.92
C GLU A 121 -4.88 14.93 -3.50
N SER A 122 -3.70 14.59 -3.01
CA SER A 122 -3.15 15.15 -1.77
C SER A 122 -2.72 16.61 -1.96
N ASP A 123 -2.63 17.35 -0.88
CA ASP A 123 -2.17 18.74 -0.86
C ASP A 123 -0.64 18.84 -1.00
N ILE A 124 -0.17 18.58 -2.22
CA ILE A 124 1.26 18.56 -2.56
C ILE A 124 1.95 19.92 -2.36
N LYS A 125 1.19 21.02 -2.39
CA LYS A 125 1.72 22.38 -2.13
C LYS A 125 2.17 22.55 -0.68
N ASN A 126 1.50 21.84 0.23
CA ASN A 126 1.85 21.79 1.64
C ASN A 126 2.65 20.52 2.00
N GLY A 127 3.32 19.90 1.02
CA GLY A 127 4.19 18.74 1.22
C GLY A 127 3.45 17.47 1.66
N LYS A 128 2.12 17.38 1.46
CA LYS A 128 1.35 16.20 1.84
C LYS A 128 1.37 15.15 0.73
N VAL A 129 1.42 13.89 1.14
CA VAL A 129 1.44 12.70 0.27
C VAL A 129 0.32 11.74 0.66
N ILE A 130 -0.03 10.80 -0.22
CA ILE A 130 -1.01 9.77 0.11
C ILE A 130 -0.35 8.70 1.00
N VAL A 131 -1.04 8.39 2.10
CA VAL A 131 -0.60 7.41 3.11
C VAL A 131 -1.65 6.31 3.37
N GLY A 132 -2.82 6.46 2.77
CA GLY A 132 -3.94 5.54 2.95
C GLY A 132 -4.97 5.66 1.84
N LEU A 133 -5.65 4.55 1.57
CA LEU A 133 -6.61 4.44 0.49
C LEU A 133 -7.88 3.74 0.98
N GLN A 134 -9.03 4.20 0.48
CA GLN A 134 -10.32 3.54 0.68
C GLN A 134 -11.11 3.61 -0.63
N LEU A 135 -11.75 2.50 -1.00
CA LEU A 135 -12.73 2.46 -2.08
C LEU A 135 -14.12 2.52 -1.46
N THR A 136 -15.03 3.34 -1.98
CA THR A 136 -16.34 3.51 -1.36
C THR A 136 -17.42 3.88 -2.37
N ILE A 137 -18.67 3.75 -1.92
CA ILE A 137 -19.85 4.22 -2.64
C ILE A 137 -20.44 5.38 -1.84
N VAL A 138 -20.57 6.53 -2.49
CA VAL A 138 -21.21 7.74 -1.95
C VAL A 138 -22.34 8.13 -2.88
N PHE A 139 -23.58 8.15 -2.38
CA PHE A 139 -24.79 8.41 -3.18
C PHE A 139 -24.90 7.54 -4.45
N ASP A 140 -24.51 6.27 -4.35
CA ASP A 140 -24.49 5.29 -5.44
C ASP A 140 -23.43 5.55 -6.53
N VAL A 141 -22.44 6.38 -6.24
CA VAL A 141 -21.27 6.65 -7.08
C VAL A 141 -20.03 6.00 -6.47
N LEU A 142 -19.36 5.14 -7.23
CA LEU A 142 -18.06 4.57 -6.87
C LEU A 142 -16.99 5.65 -6.94
N THR A 143 -16.20 5.77 -5.87
CA THR A 143 -15.11 6.74 -5.80
C THR A 143 -14.02 6.28 -4.83
N PHE A 144 -12.84 6.90 -4.97
CA PHE A 144 -11.77 6.76 -4.01
C PHE A 144 -11.90 7.80 -2.89
N GLN A 145 -11.44 7.43 -1.71
CA GLN A 145 -11.09 8.33 -0.62
C GLN A 145 -9.63 8.11 -0.26
N ILE A 146 -8.91 9.19 0.00
CA ILE A 146 -7.48 9.14 0.31
C ILE A 146 -7.21 9.77 1.66
N MET A 147 -6.26 9.18 2.37
CA MET A 147 -5.66 9.75 3.57
C MET A 147 -4.34 10.41 3.18
N GLN A 148 -4.11 11.63 3.67
CA GLN A 148 -2.90 12.38 3.41
C GLN A 148 -2.16 12.72 4.70
N ALA A 149 -0.84 12.85 4.63
CA ALA A 149 0.00 13.35 5.72
C ALA A 149 1.23 14.08 5.17
N PRO A 150 1.83 15.03 5.90
CA PRO A 150 3.08 15.68 5.50
C PRO A 150 4.23 14.69 5.36
N LEU A 151 4.95 14.76 4.24
CA LEU A 151 6.19 14.02 4.01
C LEU A 151 7.30 14.64 4.87
N ILE A 152 8.12 13.79 5.47
CA ILE A 152 9.31 14.18 6.21
C ILE A 152 10.53 13.40 5.67
N SER A 153 11.65 13.45 6.39
CA SER A 153 12.88 12.78 6.01
C SER A 153 12.68 11.29 5.71
N ASN A 154 13.49 10.75 4.80
CA ASN A 154 13.59 9.34 4.46
C ASN A 154 12.23 8.69 4.14
N PHE A 155 11.35 9.45 3.49
CA PHE A 155 10.02 9.01 3.03
C PHE A 155 9.06 8.60 4.16
N TYR A 156 9.41 8.94 5.41
CA TYR A 156 8.48 8.90 6.53
C TYR A 156 7.46 10.03 6.42
N VAL A 157 6.42 9.95 7.23
CA VAL A 157 5.34 10.94 7.26
C VAL A 157 5.04 11.35 8.68
N ASN A 158 4.56 12.58 8.87
CA ASN A 158 4.04 13.01 10.15
C ASN A 158 2.63 12.45 10.37
N ALA A 159 2.55 11.24 10.93
CA ALA A 159 1.29 10.53 11.16
C ALA A 159 0.30 11.30 12.06
N THR A 160 0.79 12.16 12.95
CA THR A 160 -0.06 12.97 13.85
C THR A 160 -0.87 14.03 13.10
N GLN A 161 -0.38 14.45 11.93
CA GLN A 161 -1.02 15.42 11.05
C GLN A 161 -1.75 14.75 9.87
N SER A 162 -2.03 13.45 9.99
CA SER A 162 -2.76 12.71 8.97
C SER A 162 -4.26 13.02 9.00
N GLU A 163 -4.87 13.08 7.83
CA GLU A 163 -6.31 13.32 7.69
C GLU A 163 -6.88 12.64 6.45
N TRP A 164 -8.16 12.24 6.53
CA TRP A 164 -8.92 11.82 5.36
C TRP A 164 -9.44 13.04 4.61
N ILE A 165 -9.22 13.08 3.30
CA ILE A 165 -9.79 14.14 2.46
C ILE A 165 -11.29 13.93 2.40
N LYS A 166 -12.05 14.90 2.92
CA LYS A 166 -13.51 14.86 2.91
C LYS A 166 -14.03 14.96 1.48
N THR A 167 -14.77 13.95 1.05
CA THR A 167 -15.55 14.00 -0.19
C THR A 167 -16.77 14.89 0.05
N TYR A 168 -16.67 16.20 -0.20
CA TYR A 168 -17.81 17.11 -0.05
C TYR A 168 -18.95 16.73 -1.01
N ASN A 169 -20.19 16.96 -0.56
CA ASN A 169 -21.47 16.63 -1.20
C ASN A 169 -21.43 16.64 -2.74
N GLN A 170 -21.25 15.46 -3.32
CA GLN A 170 -21.40 15.21 -4.75
C GLN A 170 -22.87 15.37 -5.23
N HIS A 171 -23.79 15.74 -4.35
CA HIS A 171 -25.18 16.05 -4.68
C HIS A 171 -25.35 17.17 -5.71
N SER A 172 -24.35 18.03 -5.94
CA SER A 172 -24.36 19.02 -7.03
C SER A 172 -23.83 18.51 -8.37
N LEU A 173 -23.42 17.23 -8.48
CA LEU A 173 -22.72 16.68 -9.66
C LEU A 173 -23.60 15.95 -10.68
N ALA A 174 -24.92 15.85 -10.48
CA ALA A 174 -25.81 15.28 -11.51
C ALA A 174 -25.76 16.06 -12.85
N ASN A 175 -25.13 17.25 -12.87
CA ASN A 175 -24.94 18.10 -14.04
C ASN A 175 -23.48 18.19 -14.54
N ASN A 176 -22.53 17.44 -13.97
CA ASN A 176 -21.11 17.48 -14.37
C ASN A 176 -20.72 16.22 -15.14
N ASN A 177 -20.07 16.38 -16.30
CA ASN A 177 -19.53 15.31 -17.17
C ASN A 177 -18.52 14.34 -16.50
N THR A 178 -18.30 14.44 -15.19
CA THR A 178 -17.34 13.63 -14.43
C THR A 178 -17.98 12.46 -13.70
N VAL A 179 -19.31 12.39 -13.58
CA VAL A 179 -20.01 11.22 -13.06
C VAL A 179 -20.64 10.48 -14.22
N VAL A 180 -20.23 9.23 -14.43
CA VAL A 180 -20.57 8.46 -15.64
C VAL A 180 -21.10 7.09 -15.29
N GLU A 181 -21.93 6.54 -16.17
CA GLU A 181 -22.22 5.11 -16.20
C GLU A 181 -21.09 4.41 -16.99
N PRO A 182 -20.34 3.49 -16.37
CA PRO A 182 -19.29 2.72 -17.05
C PRO A 182 -19.81 1.93 -18.24
N TYR A 183 -19.10 2.03 -19.36
CA TYR A 183 -19.42 1.25 -20.56
C TYR A 183 -19.30 -0.25 -20.29
N HIS A 184 -20.45 -0.94 -20.32
CA HIS A 184 -20.59 -2.37 -20.00
C HIS A 184 -20.01 -2.82 -18.66
N TRP A 185 -19.72 -1.89 -17.74
CA TRP A 185 -19.13 -2.21 -16.43
C TRP A 185 -17.90 -3.14 -16.49
N LYS A 186 -17.03 -2.88 -17.48
CA LYS A 186 -15.69 -3.45 -17.59
C LYS A 186 -14.71 -2.61 -16.79
N LEU A 187 -14.13 -3.16 -15.74
CA LEU A 187 -13.16 -2.50 -14.88
C LEU A 187 -11.81 -3.23 -14.90
N MET A 188 -10.76 -2.52 -15.24
CA MET A 188 -9.39 -3.02 -15.21
C MET A 188 -8.92 -3.18 -13.76
N MET A 189 -8.52 -4.40 -13.40
CA MET A 189 -7.84 -4.67 -12.15
C MET A 189 -6.39 -4.26 -12.32
N LYS A 190 -5.99 -3.18 -11.66
CA LYS A 190 -4.63 -2.64 -11.76
C LYS A 190 -4.00 -2.45 -10.40
N GLU A 191 -2.71 -2.77 -10.35
CA GLU A 191 -1.79 -2.46 -9.28
C GLU A 191 -0.65 -1.68 -9.94
N LEU A 192 -0.60 -0.36 -9.69
CA LEU A 192 0.34 0.55 -10.32
C LEU A 192 1.38 1.03 -9.31
N THR A 193 2.64 1.00 -9.71
CA THR A 193 3.76 1.57 -8.95
C THR A 193 4.17 2.87 -9.61
N VAL A 194 4.39 3.93 -8.82
CA VAL A 194 4.91 5.20 -9.33
C VAL A 194 6.39 5.09 -9.69
N PRO A 195 6.94 5.97 -10.54
CA PRO A 195 8.35 5.92 -10.92
C PRO A 195 9.30 6.05 -9.72
N GLU A 196 10.55 5.63 -9.92
CA GLU A 196 11.62 5.80 -8.91
C GLU A 196 11.80 7.27 -8.52
N ASN A 197 12.22 7.52 -7.26
CA ASN A 197 12.32 8.87 -6.67
C ASN A 197 11.01 9.67 -6.59
N THR A 198 9.86 9.02 -6.75
CA THR A 198 8.56 9.68 -6.64
C THR A 198 7.69 9.03 -5.58
N VAL A 199 6.69 9.79 -5.12
CA VAL A 199 5.69 9.34 -4.15
C VAL A 199 4.29 9.46 -4.75
N LEU A 200 3.38 8.61 -4.28
CA LEU A 200 1.98 8.65 -4.67
C LEU A 200 1.29 9.90 -4.08
N THR A 201 0.73 10.74 -4.96
CA THR A 201 0.06 11.99 -4.56
C THR A 201 -1.34 12.14 -5.13
N GLY A 202 -1.80 11.21 -5.97
CA GLY A 202 -3.17 11.20 -6.47
C GLY A 202 -3.58 9.85 -7.05
N ILE A 203 -4.89 9.62 -7.11
CA ILE A 203 -5.52 8.44 -7.70
C ILE A 203 -6.89 8.82 -8.27
N GLY A 204 -7.26 8.25 -9.41
CA GLY A 204 -8.59 8.48 -9.98
C GLY A 204 -8.98 7.42 -10.99
N PHE A 205 -10.28 7.36 -11.28
CA PHE A 205 -10.79 6.58 -12.39
C PHE A 205 -10.60 7.33 -13.72
N ARG A 206 -10.42 6.58 -14.79
CA ARG A 206 -10.34 7.06 -16.18
C ARG A 206 -10.87 5.99 -17.13
N TYR A 207 -11.00 6.33 -18.40
CA TYR A 207 -11.16 5.33 -19.45
C TYR A 207 -9.81 5.02 -20.11
N ASP A 208 -9.62 3.77 -20.52
CA ASP A 208 -8.52 3.36 -21.37
C ASP A 208 -8.83 3.62 -22.87
N SER A 209 -7.93 3.23 -23.78
CA SER A 209 -8.14 3.37 -25.22
C SER A 209 -9.25 2.49 -25.80
N LYS A 210 -9.74 1.50 -25.03
CA LYS A 210 -10.81 0.57 -25.38
C LYS A 210 -12.14 0.94 -24.70
N ASN A 211 -12.23 2.11 -24.09
CA ASN A 211 -13.39 2.59 -23.34
C ASN A 211 -13.76 1.69 -22.15
N GLN A 212 -12.77 1.03 -21.54
CA GLN A 212 -12.91 0.26 -20.30
C GLN A 212 -12.52 1.16 -19.13
N LEU A 213 -13.21 0.99 -18.00
CA LEU A 213 -12.91 1.74 -16.80
C LEU A 213 -11.57 1.28 -16.24
N ASP A 214 -10.71 2.22 -15.93
CA ASP A 214 -9.33 2.01 -15.50
C ASP A 214 -8.96 3.02 -14.41
N ILE A 215 -7.79 2.87 -13.81
CA ILE A 215 -7.24 3.79 -12.82
C ILE A 215 -6.03 4.54 -13.39
N GLN A 216 -5.77 5.72 -12.83
CA GLN A 216 -4.54 6.47 -13.01
C GLN A 216 -4.00 6.92 -11.65
N LEU A 217 -2.68 7.01 -11.56
CA LEU A 217 -1.99 7.53 -10.39
C LEU A 217 -1.35 8.87 -10.73
N LYS A 218 -1.31 9.77 -9.75
CA LYS A 218 -0.45 10.95 -9.79
C LYS A 218 0.80 10.67 -8.96
N TYR A 219 1.95 10.94 -9.54
CA TYR A 219 3.22 10.87 -8.87
C TYR A 219 3.82 12.26 -8.72
N THR A 220 4.59 12.45 -7.66
CA THR A 220 5.35 13.68 -7.40
C THR A 220 6.78 13.31 -7.04
N PRO A 221 7.79 13.82 -7.76
CA PRO A 221 9.19 13.59 -7.40
C PRO A 221 9.55 14.20 -6.04
N VAL A 222 10.48 13.55 -5.35
CA VAL A 222 11.06 14.07 -4.11
C VAL A 222 12.42 14.71 -4.44
N LEU A 223 12.52 16.02 -4.25
CA LEU A 223 13.73 16.80 -4.51
C LEU A 223 14.84 16.47 -3.51
N ASN A 224 14.46 16.29 -2.25
CA ASN A 224 15.39 16.03 -1.17
C ASN A 224 14.79 15.04 -0.19
N ALA A 225 15.35 13.82 -0.18
CA ALA A 225 14.91 12.74 0.70
C ALA A 225 15.13 13.09 2.19
N THR A 226 16.13 13.90 2.53
CA THR A 226 16.42 14.29 3.92
C THR A 226 15.41 15.29 4.46
N THR A 227 14.81 16.13 3.62
CA THR A 227 13.80 17.13 4.05
C THR A 227 12.37 16.69 3.75
N GLY A 228 12.16 15.78 2.81
CA GLY A 228 10.82 15.43 2.30
C GLY A 228 10.26 16.46 1.32
N GLU A 229 11.12 17.29 0.70
CA GLU A 229 10.68 18.34 -0.23
C GLU A 229 10.19 17.74 -1.56
N LEU A 230 9.03 18.19 -2.04
CA LEU A 230 8.38 17.71 -3.26
C LEU A 230 8.61 18.64 -4.45
N ASP A 231 8.88 18.06 -5.63
CA ASP A 231 8.84 18.78 -6.90
C ASP A 231 7.40 18.84 -7.44
N VAL A 232 6.65 19.86 -7.01
CA VAL A 232 5.27 20.05 -7.43
C VAL A 232 5.15 20.25 -8.95
N LEU A 233 6.14 20.89 -9.58
CA LEU A 233 6.09 21.21 -11.02
C LEU A 233 6.38 19.99 -11.90
N ALA A 234 7.22 19.07 -11.42
CA ALA A 234 7.51 17.82 -12.12
C ALA A 234 6.50 16.69 -11.82
N SER A 235 5.40 16.99 -11.14
CA SER A 235 4.33 16.02 -10.88
C SER A 235 3.61 15.61 -12.16
N GLY A 236 3.27 14.33 -12.29
CA GLY A 236 2.65 13.78 -13.49
C GLY A 236 1.56 12.74 -13.19
N TRP A 237 0.66 12.55 -14.15
CA TRP A 237 -0.31 11.47 -14.14
C TRP A 237 0.19 10.31 -15.00
N MET A 238 0.04 9.09 -14.50
CA MET A 238 0.40 7.87 -15.21
C MET A 238 -0.74 6.84 -15.18
N ALA A 239 -0.74 5.98 -16.19
CA ALA A 239 -1.37 4.67 -16.12
C ALA A 239 -0.58 3.70 -16.99
N GLU A 240 -0.65 2.42 -16.64
CA GLU A 240 -0.02 1.36 -17.43
C GLU A 240 -0.72 1.18 -18.78
N ARG A 241 0.05 0.90 -19.83
CA ARG A 241 -0.46 0.67 -21.18
C ARG A 241 -0.48 -0.81 -21.59
N HIS A 242 0.23 -1.67 -20.85
CA HIS A 242 0.35 -3.08 -21.17
C HIS A 242 -0.58 -3.93 -20.31
N ASP A 243 -1.86 -3.93 -20.69
CA ASP A 243 -2.88 -4.69 -20.01
C ASP A 243 -3.04 -6.10 -20.60
N ALA A 244 -3.35 -7.06 -19.73
CA ALA A 244 -3.65 -8.41 -20.14
C ALA A 244 -4.93 -8.41 -20.99
N GLN A 245 -4.96 -9.20 -22.06
CA GLN A 245 -6.15 -9.25 -22.93
C GLN A 245 -7.29 -10.11 -22.37
N MET A 246 -7.16 -10.64 -21.16
CA MET A 246 -8.15 -11.54 -20.57
C MET A 246 -9.20 -10.77 -19.78
N THR A 247 -10.48 -11.02 -20.11
CA THR A 247 -11.63 -10.56 -19.34
C THR A 247 -12.18 -11.72 -18.53
N LYS A 248 -12.31 -11.53 -17.22
CA LYS A 248 -12.99 -12.47 -16.33
C LYS A 248 -14.49 -12.17 -16.32
N GLU A 249 -15.27 -13.21 -16.58
CA GLU A 249 -16.72 -13.17 -16.50
C GLU A 249 -17.22 -14.08 -15.38
N PHE A 250 -18.30 -13.67 -14.73
CA PHE A 250 -18.92 -14.49 -13.70
C PHE A 250 -19.78 -15.62 -14.29
N SER A 251 -19.60 -16.83 -13.74
CA SER A 251 -20.45 -18.01 -13.98
C SER A 251 -21.94 -17.69 -13.91
N THR A 252 -22.76 -18.47 -14.60
CA THR A 252 -24.23 -18.38 -14.52
C THR A 252 -24.75 -18.74 -13.13
N LYS A 253 -23.99 -19.54 -12.37
CA LYS A 253 -24.34 -20.00 -11.02
C LYS A 253 -23.75 -19.15 -9.89
N VAL A 254 -23.12 -18.01 -10.24
CA VAL A 254 -22.46 -17.14 -9.28
C VAL A 254 -23.43 -16.67 -8.19
N LYS A 255 -22.99 -16.76 -6.94
CA LYS A 255 -23.73 -16.26 -5.78
C LYS A 255 -23.37 -14.81 -5.50
N ALA A 256 -24.29 -14.08 -4.87
CA ALA A 256 -24.00 -12.73 -4.39
C ALA A 256 -22.82 -12.72 -3.41
N SER A 257 -22.04 -11.64 -3.40
CA SER A 257 -20.77 -11.56 -2.67
C SER A 257 -20.90 -11.82 -1.17
N ALA A 258 -21.95 -11.27 -0.54
CA ALA A 258 -22.22 -11.48 0.88
C ALA A 258 -22.71 -12.91 1.22
N SER A 259 -23.26 -13.65 0.25
CA SER A 259 -23.86 -14.98 0.46
C SER A 259 -22.86 -16.13 0.43
N CYS A 260 -21.60 -15.85 0.11
CA CYS A 260 -20.56 -16.87 0.18
C CYS A 260 -20.11 -17.08 1.63
N GLU A 261 -19.73 -18.30 1.99
CA GLU A 261 -19.18 -18.60 3.34
C GLU A 261 -17.66 -18.70 3.33
N VAL A 262 -17.04 -18.77 2.14
CA VAL A 262 -15.59 -18.94 1.96
C VAL A 262 -14.88 -17.60 1.87
N ASP A 263 -13.77 -17.44 2.59
CA ASP A 263 -12.96 -16.23 2.54
C ASP A 263 -12.49 -15.91 1.12
N PRO A 264 -12.73 -14.67 0.64
CA PRO A 264 -12.23 -14.25 -0.65
C PRO A 264 -10.71 -14.01 -0.59
N PHE A 265 -10.04 -14.21 -1.71
CA PHE A 265 -8.61 -13.95 -1.89
C PHE A 265 -8.40 -13.22 -3.23
N PRO A 266 -7.34 -12.41 -3.39
CA PRO A 266 -7.01 -11.82 -4.67
C PRO A 266 -6.84 -12.91 -5.73
N ASP A 267 -7.74 -12.93 -6.72
CA ASP A 267 -7.84 -14.02 -7.68
C ASP A 267 -7.68 -13.55 -9.14
N MET A 268 -7.33 -12.27 -9.32
CA MET A 268 -7.06 -11.65 -10.62
C MET A 268 -5.64 -11.08 -10.67
N PRO A 269 -4.81 -11.54 -11.62
CA PRO A 269 -3.55 -10.89 -11.97
C PRO A 269 -3.72 -9.42 -12.40
N ASN A 270 -2.66 -8.63 -12.20
CA ASN A 270 -2.57 -7.25 -12.65
C ASN A 270 -2.84 -7.13 -14.16
N GLY A 271 -3.59 -6.12 -14.57
CA GLY A 271 -3.92 -5.81 -15.95
C GLY A 271 -5.09 -6.62 -16.54
N GLN A 272 -5.75 -7.49 -15.79
CA GLN A 272 -6.95 -8.18 -16.27
C GLN A 272 -8.21 -7.32 -16.13
N CYS A 273 -9.17 -7.55 -17.03
CA CYS A 273 -10.45 -6.87 -16.99
C CYS A 273 -11.49 -7.72 -16.24
N LEU A 274 -12.27 -7.11 -15.35
CA LEU A 274 -13.42 -7.74 -14.72
C LEU A 274 -14.71 -7.20 -15.34
N LEU A 275 -15.58 -8.10 -15.80
CA LEU A 275 -16.95 -7.75 -16.19
C LEU A 275 -17.87 -7.87 -14.98
N MET A 276 -18.33 -6.73 -14.44
CA MET A 276 -19.29 -6.74 -13.35
C MET A 276 -20.66 -7.26 -13.84
N LYS A 277 -21.42 -7.88 -12.93
CA LYS A 277 -22.69 -8.53 -13.26
C LYS A 277 -23.78 -8.09 -12.30
N ASN A 278 -24.97 -7.79 -12.81
CA ASN A 278 -26.15 -7.56 -11.98
C ASN A 278 -26.93 -8.87 -11.82
N LEU A 279 -27.06 -9.37 -10.59
CA LEU A 279 -27.85 -10.56 -10.26
C LEU A 279 -29.30 -10.22 -9.88
N GLY A 280 -29.66 -8.94 -9.88
CA GLY A 280 -30.97 -8.47 -9.48
C GLY A 280 -32.05 -8.77 -10.52
N ASN A 281 -33.27 -9.00 -10.05
CA ASN A 281 -34.44 -9.22 -10.89
C ASN A 281 -35.31 -7.95 -10.95
N GLY A 282 -35.80 -7.60 -12.14
CA GLY A 282 -36.71 -6.48 -12.34
C GLY A 282 -36.10 -5.11 -12.01
N HIS A 283 -36.57 -4.51 -10.90
CA HIS A 283 -36.14 -3.19 -10.41
C HIS A 283 -35.10 -3.24 -9.28
N GLN A 284 -34.83 -4.42 -8.70
CA GLN A 284 -33.84 -4.56 -7.63
C GLN A 284 -32.43 -4.66 -8.21
N ALA A 285 -31.49 -3.85 -7.73
CA ALA A 285 -30.09 -3.94 -8.10
C ALA A 285 -29.34 -4.93 -7.20
N ASN A 286 -28.52 -5.79 -7.79
CA ASN A 286 -27.59 -6.65 -7.05
C ASN A 286 -26.30 -6.83 -7.87
N TRP A 287 -25.58 -5.72 -8.04
CA TRP A 287 -24.30 -5.71 -8.75
C TRP A 287 -23.22 -6.43 -7.96
N ILE A 288 -22.54 -7.36 -8.61
CA ILE A 288 -21.36 -8.05 -8.11
C ILE A 288 -20.15 -7.70 -8.98
N PRO A 289 -18.93 -7.65 -8.39
CA PRO A 289 -18.61 -7.73 -6.95
C PRO A 289 -19.18 -6.57 -6.11
N TYR A 290 -19.26 -6.77 -4.79
CA TYR A 290 -19.50 -5.67 -3.83
C TYR A 290 -18.21 -4.87 -3.61
N VAL A 291 -18.30 -3.65 -3.09
CA VAL A 291 -17.15 -2.78 -2.84
C VAL A 291 -16.68 -2.97 -1.40
N GLU A 292 -15.44 -3.43 -1.20
CA GLU A 292 -14.81 -3.47 0.11
C GLU A 292 -14.46 -2.05 0.54
N THR A 293 -15.02 -1.62 1.67
CA THR A 293 -14.91 -0.22 2.14
C THR A 293 -13.95 -0.07 3.30
N GLN A 294 -13.15 -1.09 3.62
CA GLN A 294 -12.15 -0.99 4.66
C GLN A 294 -11.03 -0.03 4.26
N GLN A 295 -10.55 0.73 5.24
CA GLN A 295 -9.43 1.64 5.07
C GLN A 295 -8.12 0.86 4.97
N VAL A 296 -7.37 1.05 3.89
CA VAL A 296 -6.07 0.43 3.68
C VAL A 296 -5.00 1.45 4.02
N VAL A 297 -4.54 1.39 5.28
CA VAL A 297 -3.48 2.25 5.83
C VAL A 297 -2.41 1.34 6.43
N PRO A 298 -1.19 1.30 5.89
CA PRO A 298 -0.09 0.55 6.48
C PRO A 298 0.25 1.01 7.90
N GLN A 299 0.71 0.09 8.73
CA GLN A 299 1.29 0.38 10.05
C GLN A 299 2.73 -0.15 10.12
N PRO A 300 3.75 0.71 10.33
CA PRO A 300 3.65 2.17 10.51
C PRO A 300 3.17 2.90 9.26
N MET A 301 2.58 4.08 9.45
CA MET A 301 2.10 4.95 8.37
C MET A 301 3.29 5.49 7.57
N MET A 302 3.17 5.52 6.24
CA MET A 302 4.24 5.95 5.35
C MET A 302 3.72 6.45 4.01
N ALA A 303 4.59 7.13 3.26
CA ALA A 303 4.35 7.46 1.87
C ALA A 303 4.20 6.18 1.04
N LEU A 304 3.21 6.15 0.15
CA LEU A 304 2.96 5.00 -0.71
C LEU A 304 3.75 5.11 -2.02
N SER A 305 4.25 3.97 -2.52
CA SER A 305 4.89 3.86 -3.83
C SER A 305 3.91 3.45 -4.94
N GLY A 306 2.64 3.26 -4.60
CA GLY A 306 1.66 2.83 -5.57
C GLY A 306 0.32 2.51 -4.93
N ALA A 307 -0.66 2.28 -5.80
CA ALA A 307 -2.01 1.93 -5.42
C ALA A 307 -2.70 1.15 -6.54
N GLY A 308 -3.82 0.52 -6.19
CA GLY A 308 -4.55 -0.31 -7.11
C GLY A 308 -5.96 -0.69 -6.67
N ILE A 309 -6.65 -1.40 -7.54
CA ILE A 309 -7.88 -2.13 -7.27
C ILE A 309 -7.66 -3.57 -7.74
N THR A 310 -8.03 -4.52 -6.88
CA THR A 310 -8.06 -5.93 -7.22
C THR A 310 -9.43 -6.54 -6.93
N HIS A 311 -9.69 -7.71 -7.50
CA HIS A 311 -10.86 -8.52 -7.18
C HIS A 311 -10.45 -9.60 -6.18
N LYS A 312 -11.11 -9.61 -5.02
CA LYS A 312 -11.01 -10.69 -4.04
C LYS A 312 -12.21 -11.62 -4.22
N GLY A 313 -11.98 -12.84 -4.69
CA GLY A 313 -13.03 -13.79 -5.06
C GLY A 313 -12.78 -15.21 -4.59
N HIS A 314 -13.72 -16.08 -4.95
CA HIS A 314 -13.61 -17.53 -4.90
C HIS A 314 -14.52 -18.12 -6.00
N ASP A 315 -14.34 -19.40 -6.31
CA ASP A 315 -15.17 -20.15 -7.26
C ASP A 315 -16.66 -19.98 -6.94
N ASP A 316 -17.45 -19.64 -7.98
CA ASP A 316 -18.90 -19.33 -7.92
C ASP A 316 -19.33 -18.24 -6.92
N CYS A 317 -18.40 -17.37 -6.51
CA CYS A 317 -18.66 -16.24 -5.63
C CYS A 317 -18.45 -14.89 -6.32
N GLY A 318 -19.39 -13.97 -6.12
CA GLY A 318 -19.32 -12.63 -6.69
C GLY A 318 -18.16 -11.78 -6.18
N GLY A 319 -17.59 -12.08 -5.01
CA GLY A 319 -16.36 -11.44 -4.52
C GLY A 319 -16.46 -9.95 -4.21
N PHE A 320 -15.32 -9.29 -4.01
CA PHE A 320 -15.23 -7.89 -3.61
C PHE A 320 -14.21 -7.12 -4.46
N LEU A 321 -14.53 -5.87 -4.83
CA LEU A 321 -13.55 -4.90 -5.29
C LEU A 321 -12.82 -4.37 -4.07
N ALA A 322 -11.51 -4.56 -4.05
CA ALA A 322 -10.69 -4.20 -2.91
C ALA A 322 -9.60 -3.22 -3.33
N PRO A 323 -9.42 -2.11 -2.58
CA PRO A 323 -8.26 -1.26 -2.75
C PRO A 323 -6.98 -2.00 -2.33
N VAL A 324 -5.89 -1.72 -3.04
CA VAL A 324 -4.54 -2.20 -2.74
C VAL A 324 -3.62 -0.98 -2.63
N THR A 325 -2.75 -0.99 -1.63
CA THR A 325 -1.67 0.00 -1.50
C THR A 325 -0.33 -0.69 -1.68
N LEU A 326 0.64 0.01 -2.25
CA LEU A 326 2.01 -0.46 -2.36
C LEU A 326 2.85 0.38 -1.41
N THR A 327 3.46 -0.26 -0.42
CA THR A 327 4.39 0.40 0.50
C THR A 327 5.67 0.81 -0.23
N LEU A 328 6.56 1.53 0.44
CA LEU A 328 7.86 1.91 -0.10
C LEU A 328 8.57 0.71 -0.78
N SER A 329 8.95 0.91 -2.04
CA SER A 329 9.61 -0.08 -2.90
C SER A 329 11.07 -0.31 -2.50
N ASP A 330 11.70 -1.37 -3.00
CA ASP A 330 13.13 -1.68 -2.79
C ASP A 330 14.07 -0.53 -3.10
N TYR A 331 13.61 0.44 -3.88
CA TYR A 331 14.37 1.62 -4.28
C TYR A 331 14.97 2.38 -3.08
N TYR A 332 14.24 2.49 -1.96
CA TYR A 332 14.72 3.16 -0.74
C TYR A 332 15.89 2.46 -0.06
N THR A 333 16.16 1.19 -0.43
CA THR A 333 17.32 0.44 0.02
C THR A 333 18.50 0.52 -0.95
N ARG A 334 18.28 0.96 -2.21
CA ARG A 334 19.32 1.02 -3.27
C ARG A 334 20.08 2.34 -3.33
N SER A 335 19.47 3.45 -2.92
CA SER A 335 20.14 4.75 -2.79
C SER A 335 21.24 4.78 -1.70
N VAL A 336 21.46 3.66 -1.03
CA VAL A 336 22.45 3.45 0.04
C VAL A 336 23.64 2.60 -0.44
N GLY A 337 23.80 2.42 -1.76
CA GLY A 337 24.59 1.30 -2.31
C GLY A 337 25.75 1.62 -3.24
N TYR A 338 26.14 2.88 -3.50
CA TYR A 338 27.28 3.12 -4.40
C TYR A 338 28.38 4.05 -3.88
N GLU A 339 28.10 4.99 -2.98
CA GLU A 339 29.18 5.82 -2.36
C GLU A 339 28.88 6.27 -0.91
N ARG A 340 27.88 5.70 -0.23
CA ARG A 340 27.54 6.11 1.13
C ARG A 340 27.33 4.89 2.00
N GLU A 341 28.03 4.87 3.14
CA GLU A 341 27.81 3.94 4.23
C GLU A 341 26.32 3.71 4.45
N PHE A 342 25.95 2.48 4.78
CA PHE A 342 24.60 2.04 5.10
C PHE A 342 24.07 2.77 6.34
N THR A 343 23.70 4.04 6.19
CA THR A 343 23.07 4.86 7.21
C THR A 343 21.57 4.67 7.04
N LEU A 344 21.08 3.57 7.60
CA LEU A 344 19.74 3.63 8.16
C LEU A 344 19.80 4.73 9.22
N ASP A 345 19.19 5.89 8.96
CA ASP A 345 18.86 6.83 10.02
C ASP A 345 17.85 6.10 10.94
N ILE A 346 18.36 5.48 12.01
CA ILE A 346 17.60 4.78 13.05
C ILE A 346 17.35 5.71 14.23
#